data_AF-A0A7V3MI19-F1
#
_entry.id   AF-A0A7V3MI19-F1
#
_cell.length_a   1.000
_cell.length_b   1.000
_cell.length_c   1.000
_cell.angle_alpha   90.00
_cell.angle_beta   90.00
_cell.angle_gamma   90.00
#
_symmetry.space_group_name_H-M   'P 1'
#
loop_
_entity.id
_entity.type
_entity.pdbx_description
1 polymer ?
#
loop_
_entity_poly.entity_id
_entity_poly.type
_entity_poly.pdbx_seq_one_letter_code
_entity_poly.pdbx_strand_id
1 'polypeptide(L)' 'MPNQQQADRMTSGKGFIAALDQSGGSTPKALRQYGISEDAYSSE' A
#
# COMPACT_ATOMS: atom_id res chain seq x y z
N MET A 1 -13.71 12.23 17.94
CA MET A 1 -13.96 13.01 16.70
C MET A 1 -12.73 12.90 15.82
N PRO A 2 -12.85 12.71 14.50
CA PRO A 2 -11.69 12.69 13.62
C PRO A 2 -10.92 14.00 13.73
N ASN A 3 -9.60 13.96 13.51
CA ASN A 3 -8.78 15.16 13.47
C ASN A 3 -9.26 16.03 12.28
N GLN A 4 -9.68 17.26 12.56
CA GLN A 4 -10.24 18.16 11.55
C GLN A 4 -9.30 18.37 10.36
N GLN A 5 -7.99 18.49 10.61
CA GLN A 5 -7.00 18.67 9.55
C GLN A 5 -6.90 17.44 8.62
N GLN A 6 -7.06 16.24 9.17
CA GLN A 6 -7.06 15.01 8.37
C GLN A 6 -8.36 14.91 7.55
N ALA A 7 -9.50 15.26 8.13
CA ALA A 7 -10.80 15.25 7.44
C ALA A 7 -10.82 16.24 6.26
N ASP A 8 -10.30 17.45 6.45
CA ASP A 8 -10.22 18.46 5.40
C ASP A 8 -9.31 18.00 4.25
N ARG A 9 -8.19 17.34 4.56
CA ARG A 9 -7.28 16.77 3.56
C ARG A 9 -7.91 15.65 2.75
N MET A 10 -8.70 14.78 3.38
CA MET A 10 -9.36 13.66 2.71
C MET A 10 -10.54 14.11 1.83
N THR A 11 -11.23 15.20 2.21
CA THR A 11 -12.41 15.68 1.48
C THR A 11 -12.09 16.68 0.37
N SER A 12 -11.08 17.54 0.56
CA SER A 12 -10.80 18.68 -0.32
C SER A 12 -9.36 18.77 -0.82
N GLY A 13 -8.45 17.95 -0.29
CA GLY A 13 -7.04 17.94 -0.68
C GLY A 13 -6.84 17.53 -2.14
N LYS A 14 -6.02 18.28 -2.88
CA LYS A 14 -5.61 17.90 -4.24
C LYS A 14 -4.55 16.80 -4.18
N GLY A 15 -4.75 15.73 -4.95
CA GLY A 15 -3.80 14.61 -5.03
C GLY A 15 -4.50 13.30 -5.38
N PHE A 16 -3.86 12.20 -4.99
CA PHE A 16 -4.40 10.84 -5.12
C PHE A 16 -4.06 10.03 -3.87
N ILE A 17 -4.76 8.91 -3.69
CA ILE A 17 -4.47 7.94 -2.62
C ILE A 17 -3.68 6.79 -3.23
N ALA A 18 -2.46 6.59 -2.74
CA ALA A 18 -1.70 5.38 -3.03
C ALA A 18 -2.11 4.29 -2.03
N ALA A 19 -2.81 3.25 -2.52
CA ALA A 19 -3.22 2.11 -1.72
C ALA A 19 -2.06 1.11 -1.59
N LEU A 20 -1.60 0.89 -0.36
CA LEU A 20 -0.52 -0.06 -0.02
C LEU A 20 -1.02 -1.19 0.91
N ASP A 21 -2.32 -1.42 0.97
CA ASP A 21 -3.02 -2.37 1.84
C ASP A 21 -3.07 -3.79 1.27
N GLN A 22 -1.95 -4.24 0.70
CA GLN A 22 -1.89 -5.53 0.03
C GLN A 22 -1.99 -6.70 1.02
N SER A 23 -2.86 -7.67 0.73
CA SER A 23 -2.98 -8.90 1.53
C SER A 23 -1.81 -9.86 1.27
N GLY A 24 -1.47 -10.71 2.25
CA GLY A 24 -0.34 -11.64 2.15
C GLY A 24 -0.35 -12.54 0.91
N GLY A 25 -1.53 -12.97 0.44
CA GLY A 25 -1.67 -13.78 -0.78
C GLY A 25 -1.38 -13.02 -2.08
N SER A 26 -1.41 -11.68 -2.05
CA SER A 26 -1.10 -10.85 -3.21
C SER A 26 0.31 -10.26 -3.16
N THR A 27 0.95 -10.18 -1.99
CA THR A 27 2.33 -9.69 -1.80
C THR A 27 3.36 -10.32 -2.76
N PRO A 28 3.38 -11.65 -2.99
CA PRO A 28 4.29 -12.26 -3.99
C PRO A 28 4.15 -11.65 -5.39
N LYS A 29 2.93 -11.32 -5.80
CA LYS A 29 2.66 -10.71 -7.10
C LYS A 29 3.24 -9.30 -7.19
N ALA A 30 3.12 -8.49 -6.13
CA ALA A 30 3.73 -7.16 -6.13
C ALA A 30 5.25 -7.25 -6.12
N LEU A 31 5.83 -8.11 -5.28
CA LEU A 31 7.29 -8.32 -5.23
C LEU A 31 7.85 -8.66 -6.62
N ARG A 32 7.21 -9.58 -7.35
CA ARG A 32 7.58 -9.87 -8.75
C ARG A 32 7.46 -8.68 -9.69
N GLN A 33 6.43 -7.85 -9.54
CA GLN A 33 6.30 -6.61 -10.32
C GLN A 33 7.40 -5.59 -10.02
N TYR A 34 7.96 -5.62 -8.81
CA TYR A 34 9.13 -4.83 -8.42
C TYR A 34 10.47 -5.50 -8.78
N GLY A 35 10.46 -6.65 -9.48
CA GLY A 35 11.67 -7.36 -9.91
C GLY A 35 12.30 -8.24 -8.82
N ILE A 36 11.60 -8.47 -7.72
CA ILE A 36 12.02 -9.36 -6.64
C ILE A 36 11.51 -10.77 -6.97
N SER A 37 12.44 -11.69 -7.23
CA SER A 37 12.13 -13.08 -7.54
C SER A 37 11.74 -13.88 -6.30
N GLU A 38 11.00 -14.96 -6.48
CA GLU A 38 10.43 -15.76 -5.37
C GLU A 38 11.50 -16.49 -4.55
N ASP A 39 12.67 -16.74 -5.13
CA ASP A 39 13.86 -17.28 -4.45
C ASP A 39 14.59 -16.25 -3.57
N ALA A 40 14.27 -14.96 -3.71
CA ALA A 40 14.88 -13.89 -2.93
C ALA A 40 14.25 -13.73 -1.54
N TYR A 41 13.21 -14.50 -1.21
CA TYR A 41 12.57 -14.49 0.10
C TYR A 41 12.12 -15.88 0.52
N SER A 42 12.09 -16.12 1.83
CA SER A 42 11.54 -17.33 2.44
C SER A 42 10.65 -16.94 3.61
N SER A 43 9.54 -17.64 3.79
CA SER A 43 8.85 -17.65 5.08
C SER A 43 9.60 -18.58 6.04
N GLU A 44 9.70 -18.21 7.30
CA GLU A 44 10.11 -19.14 8.36
C GLU A 44 9.04 -20.22 8.62
#